data_AF-A0A961P8T1-F1
#
_entry.id   AF-A0A961P8T1-F1
#
_cell.length_a   1.000
_cell.length_b   1.000
_cell.length_c   1.000
_cell.angle_alpha   90.00
_cell.angle_beta   90.00
_cell.angle_gamma   90.00
#
_symmetry.space_group_name_H-M   'P 1'
#
loop_
_entity.id
_entity.type
_entity.pdbx_description
1 polymer ?
#
loop_
_entity_poly.entity_id
_entity_poly.type
_entity_poly.pdbx_seq_one_letter_code
_entity_poly.pdbx_strand_id
1 'polypeptide(L)'
;MSDTAPTQRRVRGGGGAARRAERSAVSFETARFIERNIPNFEVLNDEALEIIEHNAETVLQEIGVKFVNNPAALELWKAAGADVQDERVRIPRGLARQLCSTAPSQYTQHARNAERSVVVGGRNMVLAPVYGPPFVRDADGGRRYATMADFENFVKLGYMSKWLHHSGGTVCEP
;
A
#
# COMPACT_ATOMS: atom_id res chain seq x y z
N MET A 1 46.51 -48.08 -17.36
CA MET A 1 46.35 -46.63 -17.56
C MET A 1 45.16 -46.19 -16.73
N SER A 2 45.44 -45.66 -15.53
CA SER A 2 44.44 -45.23 -14.55
C SER A 2 44.32 -43.72 -14.64
N ASP A 3 43.16 -43.23 -15.05
CA ASP A 3 42.87 -41.81 -15.14
C ASP A 3 42.12 -41.38 -13.87
N THR A 4 42.80 -40.64 -12.99
CA THR A 4 42.22 -40.09 -11.75
C THR A 4 41.85 -38.63 -11.95
N ALA A 5 40.55 -38.33 -12.00
CA ALA A 5 40.04 -36.97 -11.99
C ALA A 5 40.24 -36.31 -10.61
N PRO A 6 40.61 -35.01 -10.53
CA PRO A 6 40.79 -34.33 -9.26
C PRO A 6 39.43 -33.99 -8.63
N THR A 7 39.25 -34.35 -7.37
CA THR A 7 38.05 -34.04 -6.60
C THR A 7 38.04 -32.55 -6.25
N GLN A 8 37.15 -31.77 -6.86
CA GLN A 8 36.96 -30.36 -6.53
C GLN A 8 36.44 -30.22 -5.09
N ARG A 9 37.27 -29.62 -4.23
CA ARG A 9 36.96 -29.37 -2.82
C ARG A 9 35.90 -28.28 -2.73
N ARG A 10 34.66 -28.64 -2.39
CA ARG A 10 33.56 -27.71 -2.08
C ARG A 10 33.97 -26.81 -0.91
N VAL A 11 34.30 -25.55 -1.21
CA VAL A 11 34.58 -24.54 -0.20
C VAL A 11 33.26 -24.15 0.47
N ARG A 12 33.03 -24.62 1.70
CA ARG A 12 31.99 -24.11 2.60
C ARG A 12 32.39 -22.71 3.07
N GLY A 13 32.17 -21.70 2.22
CA GLY A 13 32.62 -20.33 2.43
C GLY A 13 31.53 -19.27 2.27
N GLY A 14 30.33 -19.48 2.83
CA GLY A 14 29.23 -18.50 2.74
C GLY A 14 28.92 -17.78 4.05
N GLY A 15 28.98 -18.48 5.18
CA GLY A 15 28.41 -17.97 6.44
C GLY A 15 29.23 -16.91 7.17
N GLY A 16 30.53 -16.76 6.89
CA GLY A 16 31.39 -15.81 7.59
C GLY A 16 31.18 -14.36 7.14
N ALA A 17 30.94 -14.15 5.84
CA ALA A 17 30.64 -12.83 5.28
C ALA A 17 29.24 -12.36 5.70
N ALA A 18 28.24 -13.23 5.64
CA ALA A 18 26.88 -12.93 6.08
C ALA A 18 26.81 -12.54 7.56
N ARG A 19 27.44 -13.32 8.46
CA ARG A 19 27.49 -13.01 9.90
C ARG A 19 28.26 -11.72 10.22
N ARG A 20 29.29 -11.39 9.45
CA ARG A 20 29.99 -10.10 9.60
C ARG A 20 29.11 -8.94 9.14
N ALA A 21 28.44 -9.08 8.00
CA ALA A 21 27.50 -8.09 7.49
C ALA A 21 26.35 -7.84 8.47
N GLU A 22 25.77 -8.89 9.07
CA GLU A 22 24.76 -8.78 10.13
C GLU A 22 25.26 -8.00 11.35
N ARG A 23 26.48 -8.30 11.82
CA ARG A 23 27.06 -7.61 12.99
C ARG A 23 27.41 -6.14 12.73
N SER A 24 27.75 -5.79 11.49
CA SER A 24 28.06 -4.42 11.09
C SER A 24 26.84 -3.65 10.56
N ALA A 25 25.70 -4.32 10.40
CA ALA A 25 24.52 -3.69 9.83
C ALA A 25 23.97 -2.63 10.80
N VAL A 26 23.70 -1.45 10.26
CA VAL A 26 23.03 -0.40 11.02
C VAL A 26 21.59 -0.85 11.28
N SER A 27 21.25 -0.99 12.55
CA SER A 27 19.90 -1.30 13.00
C SER A 27 19.23 -0.05 13.55
N PHE A 28 17.97 0.17 13.16
CA PHE A 28 17.15 1.25 13.67
C PHE A 28 16.00 0.66 14.48
N GLU A 29 15.75 1.22 15.66
CA GLU A 29 14.54 0.90 16.41
C GLU A 29 13.32 1.37 15.63
N THR A 30 12.37 0.47 15.39
CA THR A 30 11.11 0.82 14.72
C THR A 30 9.93 0.30 15.49
N ALA A 31 8.90 1.11 15.61
CA ALA A 31 7.66 0.72 16.24
C ALA A 31 6.88 -0.22 15.32
N ARG A 32 6.12 -1.13 15.93
CA ARG A 32 5.01 -1.79 15.25
C ARG A 32 3.93 -0.74 14.94
N PHE A 33 3.07 -1.03 13.97
CA PHE A 33 1.88 -0.22 13.70
C PHE A 33 1.07 0.03 14.98
N ILE A 34 0.36 1.15 15.01
CA ILE A 34 -0.33 1.63 16.21
C ILE A 34 -1.64 0.84 16.39
N GLU A 35 -1.85 0.29 17.58
CA GLU A 35 -3.13 -0.24 18.02
C GLU A 35 -3.80 0.80 18.92
N ARG A 36 -4.87 1.43 18.43
CA ARG A 36 -5.50 2.55 19.16
C ARG A 36 -6.17 2.06 20.44
N ASN A 37 -5.84 2.67 21.58
CA ASN A 37 -6.54 2.45 22.85
C ASN A 37 -7.61 3.53 23.17
N ILE A 38 -7.92 4.38 22.20
CA ILE A 38 -8.96 5.42 22.29
C ILE A 38 -10.07 5.14 21.28
N PRO A 39 -11.31 5.60 21.54
CA PRO A 39 -12.40 5.47 20.58
C PRO A 39 -12.17 6.33 19.33
N ASN A 40 -12.96 6.08 18.28
CA ASN A 40 -13.08 7.04 17.19
C ASN A 40 -13.78 8.30 17.68
N PHE A 41 -13.48 9.43 17.04
CA PHE A 41 -14.27 10.64 17.19
C PHE A 41 -15.35 10.66 16.10
N GLU A 42 -16.59 10.40 16.48
CA GLU A 42 -17.75 10.34 15.58
C GLU A 42 -18.40 11.73 15.48
N VAL A 43 -18.42 12.31 14.28
CA VAL A 43 -18.98 13.65 14.02
C VAL A 43 -20.45 13.56 13.56
N LEU A 44 -20.82 12.46 12.91
CA LEU A 44 -22.15 12.23 12.36
C LEU A 44 -22.92 11.25 13.24
N ASN A 45 -24.23 11.45 13.34
CA ASN A 45 -25.15 10.49 13.95
C ASN A 45 -25.66 9.48 12.89
N ASP A 46 -26.40 8.47 13.34
CA ASP A 46 -26.89 7.39 12.47
C ASP A 46 -27.79 7.91 11.34
N GLU A 47 -28.70 8.83 11.63
CA GLU A 47 -29.58 9.44 10.62
C GLU A 47 -28.77 10.16 9.51
N ALA A 48 -27.74 10.93 9.89
CA ALA A 48 -26.89 11.61 8.91
C ALA A 48 -26.08 10.61 8.06
N LEU A 49 -25.63 9.50 8.65
CA LEU A 49 -24.96 8.44 7.92
C LEU A 49 -25.90 7.79 6.91
N GLU A 50 -27.12 7.43 7.32
CA GLU A 50 -28.14 6.85 6.43
C GLU A 50 -28.47 7.76 5.23
N ILE A 51 -28.59 9.08 5.46
CA ILE A 51 -28.81 10.08 4.40
C ILE A 51 -27.64 10.09 3.41
N ILE A 52 -26.39 10.08 3.89
CA ILE A 52 -25.21 10.08 3.03
C ILE A 52 -25.15 8.78 2.21
N GLU A 53 -25.37 7.63 2.86
CA GLU A 53 -25.35 6.33 2.18
C GLU A 53 -26.45 6.24 1.11
N HIS A 54 -27.68 6.66 1.43
CA HIS A 54 -28.79 6.67 0.48
C HIS A 54 -28.49 7.55 -0.73
N ASN A 55 -27.95 8.75 -0.51
CA ASN A 55 -27.62 9.69 -1.58
C ASN A 55 -26.44 9.21 -2.42
N ALA A 56 -25.44 8.56 -1.81
CA ALA A 56 -24.34 7.93 -2.54
C ALA A 56 -24.87 6.83 -3.49
N GLU A 57 -25.79 5.99 -3.02
CA GLU A 57 -26.45 5.00 -3.88
C GLU A 57 -27.29 5.65 -4.99
N THR A 58 -27.97 6.77 -4.73
CA THR A 58 -28.69 7.54 -5.76
C THR A 58 -27.73 7.98 -6.87
N VAL A 59 -26.58 8.56 -6.50
CA VAL A 59 -25.55 9.00 -7.46
C VAL A 59 -25.04 7.80 -8.28
N LEU A 60 -24.75 6.68 -7.64
CA LEU A 60 -24.27 5.48 -8.32
C LEU A 60 -25.31 4.90 -9.29
N GLN A 61 -26.60 4.90 -8.92
CA GLN A 61 -27.68 4.35 -9.73
C GLN A 61 -28.08 5.28 -10.88
N GLU A 62 -28.26 6.57 -10.64
CA GLU A 62 -28.84 7.50 -11.63
C GLU A 62 -27.77 8.14 -12.53
N ILE A 63 -26.62 8.50 -11.93
CA ILE A 63 -25.53 9.20 -12.62
C ILE A 63 -24.45 8.22 -13.07
N GLY A 64 -24.00 7.35 -12.17
CA GLY A 64 -22.96 6.35 -12.42
C GLY A 64 -21.54 6.91 -12.55
N VAL A 65 -20.58 6.01 -12.77
CA VAL A 65 -19.14 6.31 -12.84
C VAL A 65 -18.59 5.93 -14.21
N LYS A 66 -17.66 6.73 -14.77
CA LYS A 66 -17.00 6.38 -16.04
C LYS A 66 -15.78 5.49 -15.81
N PHE A 67 -15.71 4.38 -16.54
CA PHE A 67 -14.54 3.49 -16.63
C PHE A 67 -13.92 3.66 -18.03
N VAL A 68 -13.17 4.76 -18.18
CA VAL A 68 -12.64 5.23 -19.48
C VAL A 68 -11.52 4.32 -19.99
N ASN A 69 -11.56 3.98 -21.27
CA ASN A 69 -10.58 3.15 -21.98
C ASN A 69 -10.31 1.80 -21.28
N ASN A 70 -11.31 1.21 -20.63
CA ASN A 70 -11.16 -0.04 -19.87
C ASN A 70 -12.28 -1.04 -20.19
N PRO A 71 -12.27 -1.66 -21.39
CA PRO A 71 -13.31 -2.60 -21.80
C PRO A 71 -13.42 -3.82 -20.88
N ALA A 72 -12.31 -4.28 -20.29
CA ALA A 72 -12.33 -5.40 -19.35
C ALA A 72 -13.12 -5.07 -18.07
N ALA A 73 -12.99 -3.85 -17.54
CA ALA A 73 -13.78 -3.43 -16.38
C ALA A 73 -15.27 -3.30 -16.72
N LEU A 74 -15.61 -2.80 -17.92
CA LEU A 74 -17.00 -2.66 -18.36
C LEU A 74 -17.70 -4.03 -18.45
N GLU A 75 -17.03 -5.05 -18.99
CA GLU A 75 -17.57 -6.41 -19.04
C GLU A 75 -17.77 -7.01 -17.64
N LEU A 76 -16.83 -6.80 -16.71
CA LEU A 76 -16.98 -7.25 -15.32
C LEU A 76 -18.19 -6.60 -14.63
N TRP A 77 -18.41 -5.30 -14.85
CA TRP A 77 -19.56 -4.59 -14.30
C TRP A 77 -20.88 -5.08 -14.87
N LYS A 78 -20.93 -5.30 -16.19
CA LYS A 78 -22.11 -5.84 -16.86
C LYS A 78 -22.43 -7.25 -16.35
N ALA A 79 -21.41 -8.10 -16.19
CA ALA A 79 -21.56 -9.44 -15.63
C ALA A 79 -22.03 -9.42 -14.17
N ALA A 80 -21.62 -8.42 -13.39
CA ALA A 80 -22.08 -8.20 -12.02
C ALA A 80 -23.50 -7.63 -11.93
N GLY A 81 -24.14 -7.27 -13.06
CA GLY A 81 -25.51 -6.77 -13.11
C GLY A 81 -25.65 -5.24 -13.10
N ALA A 82 -24.56 -4.50 -13.37
CA ALA A 82 -24.64 -3.05 -13.57
C ALA A 82 -25.21 -2.69 -14.96
N ASP A 83 -25.85 -1.53 -15.07
CA ASP A 83 -26.25 -0.94 -16.37
C ASP A 83 -25.04 -0.22 -16.97
N VAL A 84 -24.55 -0.73 -18.09
CA VAL A 84 -23.37 -0.20 -18.78
C VAL A 84 -23.79 0.40 -20.12
N GLN A 85 -23.56 1.70 -20.27
CA GLN A 85 -23.83 2.46 -21.49
C GLN A 85 -22.54 3.16 -21.92
N ASP A 86 -21.98 2.73 -23.05
CA ASP A 86 -20.62 3.08 -23.48
C ASP A 86 -19.59 2.83 -22.36
N GLU A 87 -18.96 3.89 -21.84
CA GLU A 87 -18.01 3.82 -20.74
C GLU A 87 -18.61 4.21 -19.38
N ARG A 88 -19.92 4.49 -19.32
CA ARG A 88 -20.63 4.83 -18.08
C ARG A 88 -21.23 3.58 -17.46
N VAL A 89 -20.91 3.35 -16.18
CA VAL A 89 -21.46 2.27 -15.36
C VAL A 89 -22.39 2.86 -14.31
N ARG A 90 -23.68 2.53 -14.40
CA ARG A 90 -24.69 2.79 -13.36
C ARG A 90 -24.87 1.55 -12.51
N ILE A 91 -24.69 1.69 -11.21
CA ILE A 91 -24.66 0.57 -10.26
C ILE A 91 -26.00 0.55 -9.52
N PRO A 92 -26.83 -0.50 -9.70
CA PRO A 92 -28.09 -0.63 -8.96
C PRO A 92 -27.88 -0.56 -7.44
N ARG A 93 -28.88 -0.03 -6.73
CA ARG A 93 -28.84 0.03 -5.26
C ARG A 93 -28.60 -1.34 -4.66
N GLY A 94 -27.81 -1.40 -3.60
CA GLY A 94 -27.40 -2.63 -2.94
C GLY A 94 -26.28 -3.40 -3.65
N LEU A 95 -26.08 -3.26 -4.97
CA LEU A 95 -25.06 -4.04 -5.69
C LEU A 95 -23.64 -3.74 -5.18
N ALA A 96 -23.30 -2.46 -5.01
CA ALA A 96 -22.00 -2.07 -4.49
C ALA A 96 -21.75 -2.67 -3.08
N ARG A 97 -22.74 -2.57 -2.19
CA ARG A 97 -22.65 -3.11 -0.82
C ARG A 97 -22.55 -4.64 -0.83
N GLN A 98 -23.31 -5.32 -1.69
CA GLN A 98 -23.24 -6.77 -1.86
C GLN A 98 -21.85 -7.21 -2.32
N LEU A 99 -21.27 -6.55 -3.32
CA LEU A 99 -19.92 -6.88 -3.80
C LEU A 99 -18.87 -6.67 -2.70
N CYS A 100 -18.97 -5.56 -1.96
CA CYS A 100 -18.10 -5.26 -0.82
C CYS A 100 -18.19 -6.27 0.33
N SER A 101 -19.27 -7.05 0.45
CA SER A 101 -19.42 -8.04 1.54
C SER A 101 -18.35 -9.15 1.52
N THR A 102 -17.70 -9.35 0.38
CA THR A 102 -16.59 -10.32 0.23
C THR A 102 -15.23 -9.73 0.62
N ALA A 103 -15.15 -8.42 0.83
CA ALA A 103 -13.90 -7.76 1.20
C ALA A 103 -13.58 -8.01 2.69
N PRO A 104 -12.34 -8.38 3.03
CA PRO A 104 -11.96 -8.59 4.42
C PRO A 104 -11.93 -7.26 5.18
N SER A 105 -12.49 -7.25 6.39
CA SER A 105 -12.43 -6.07 7.27
C SER A 105 -11.02 -5.80 7.83
N GLN A 106 -10.15 -6.81 7.81
CA GLN A 106 -8.74 -6.74 8.19
C GLN A 106 -7.88 -7.69 7.35
N TYR A 107 -6.67 -7.27 6.99
CA TYR A 107 -5.69 -8.12 6.32
C TYR A 107 -4.25 -7.77 6.73
N THR A 108 -3.33 -8.73 6.57
CA THR A 108 -1.90 -8.51 6.79
C THR A 108 -1.22 -8.12 5.48
N GLN A 109 -0.55 -6.98 5.49
CA GLN A 109 0.39 -6.61 4.43
C GLN A 109 1.79 -7.07 4.84
N HIS A 110 2.30 -8.07 4.12
CA HIS A 110 3.58 -8.71 4.43
C HIS A 110 4.77 -7.86 3.97
N ALA A 111 5.75 -7.68 4.86
CA ALA A 111 7.02 -7.07 4.53
C ALA A 111 8.11 -8.12 4.30
N ARG A 112 9.18 -7.74 3.59
CA ARG A 112 10.36 -8.60 3.38
C ARG A 112 11.00 -9.08 4.69
N ASN A 113 10.97 -8.23 5.73
CA ASN A 113 11.22 -8.64 7.10
C ASN A 113 9.84 -8.86 7.74
N ALA A 114 9.54 -10.10 8.14
CA ALA A 114 8.25 -10.45 8.71
C ALA A 114 7.89 -9.61 9.94
N GLU A 115 8.87 -9.19 10.74
CA GLU A 115 8.70 -8.31 11.91
C GLU A 115 8.16 -6.92 11.56
N ARG A 116 8.27 -6.53 10.27
CA ARG A 116 7.77 -5.26 9.73
C ARG A 116 6.48 -5.40 8.95
N SER A 117 5.85 -6.58 9.00
CA SER A 117 4.50 -6.75 8.43
C SER A 117 3.50 -5.92 9.23
N VAL A 118 2.51 -5.37 8.54
CA VAL A 118 1.48 -4.53 9.17
C VAL A 118 0.10 -5.15 8.99
N VAL A 119 -0.81 -4.84 9.91
CA VAL A 119 -2.23 -5.21 9.78
C VAL A 119 -3.03 -3.96 9.43
N VAL A 120 -3.75 -4.02 8.31
CA VAL A 120 -4.61 -2.94 7.83
C VAL A 120 -6.06 -3.24 8.22
N GLY A 121 -6.74 -2.27 8.82
CA GLY A 121 -8.14 -2.38 9.28
C GLY A 121 -8.28 -2.45 10.81
N GLY A 122 -9.52 -2.51 11.28
CA GLY A 122 -9.84 -2.58 12.71
C GLY A 122 -9.43 -1.32 13.49
N ARG A 123 -8.76 -1.51 14.63
CA ARG A 123 -8.24 -0.41 15.47
C ARG A 123 -6.82 0.00 15.11
N ASN A 124 -6.27 -0.57 14.05
CA ASN A 124 -4.89 -0.38 13.64
C ASN A 124 -4.71 0.92 12.86
N MET A 125 -3.56 1.57 13.02
CA MET A 125 -3.15 2.71 12.22
C MET A 125 -1.73 2.46 11.68
N VAL A 126 -1.62 2.48 10.36
CA VAL A 126 -0.37 2.35 9.60
C VAL A 126 -0.03 3.71 9.03
N LEU A 127 1.22 4.13 9.16
CA LEU A 127 1.70 5.43 8.68
C LEU A 127 2.68 5.19 7.54
N ALA A 128 2.49 5.92 6.46
CA ALA A 128 3.32 5.88 5.27
C ALA A 128 3.76 7.30 4.87
N PRO A 129 4.86 7.45 4.14
CA PRO A 129 5.27 8.74 3.58
C PRO A 129 4.23 9.33 2.61
N VAL A 130 4.49 10.58 2.22
CA VAL A 130 3.81 11.27 1.12
C VAL A 130 3.85 10.46 -0.18
N TYR A 131 2.90 10.70 -1.09
CA TYR A 131 2.80 10.01 -2.38
C TYR A 131 2.54 11.01 -3.53
N GLY A 132 3.34 10.95 -4.58
CA GLY A 132 3.16 11.67 -5.85
C GLY A 132 3.82 13.04 -6.07
N PRO A 133 4.54 13.70 -5.14
CA PRO A 133 5.11 15.02 -5.43
C PRO A 133 6.17 14.97 -6.55
N PRO A 134 6.03 15.77 -7.63
CA PRO A 134 7.08 15.89 -8.64
C PRO A 134 8.17 16.88 -8.25
N PHE A 135 7.99 17.61 -7.16
CA PHE A 135 8.95 18.59 -6.65
C PHE A 135 9.38 18.23 -5.24
N VAL A 136 10.66 18.42 -4.96
CA VAL A 136 11.24 18.38 -3.62
C VAL A 136 11.65 19.77 -3.18
N ARG A 137 11.84 19.93 -1.87
CA ARG A 137 12.42 21.12 -1.29
C ARG A 137 13.46 20.74 -0.24
N ASP A 138 14.67 21.27 -0.39
CA ASP A 138 15.72 21.22 0.61
C ASP A 138 16.21 22.64 0.95
N ALA A 139 17.07 22.77 1.97
CA ALA A 139 17.54 24.06 2.46
C ALA A 139 18.52 24.74 1.49
N ASP A 140 19.30 23.95 0.74
CA ASP A 140 20.38 24.45 -0.12
C ASP A 140 19.91 24.75 -1.56
N GLY A 141 19.08 23.88 -2.12
CA GLY A 141 18.61 23.88 -3.50
C GLY A 141 17.18 24.40 -3.69
N GLY A 142 16.47 24.73 -2.63
CA GLY A 142 15.12 25.28 -2.71
C GLY A 142 14.14 24.30 -3.36
N ARG A 143 13.14 24.81 -4.10
CA ARG A 143 12.14 23.97 -4.79
C ARG A 143 12.65 23.57 -6.18
N ARG A 144 12.76 22.27 -6.44
CA ARG A 144 13.23 21.70 -7.71
C ARG A 144 12.49 20.40 -8.04
N TYR A 145 12.60 19.93 -9.28
CA TYR A 145 12.10 18.60 -9.62
C TYR A 145 12.80 17.54 -8.76
N ALA A 146 12.02 16.55 -8.36
CA ALA A 146 12.53 15.37 -7.69
C ALA A 146 13.44 14.56 -8.63
N THR A 147 14.33 13.77 -8.05
CA THR A 147 15.23 12.87 -8.76
C THR A 147 15.19 11.49 -8.10
N MET A 148 15.76 10.49 -8.75
CA MET A 148 15.94 9.16 -8.14
C MET A 148 16.74 9.22 -6.82
N ALA A 149 17.71 10.13 -6.71
CA ALA A 149 18.47 10.31 -5.47
C ALA A 149 17.56 10.80 -4.32
N ASP A 150 16.62 11.69 -4.61
CA ASP A 150 15.63 12.15 -3.62
C ASP A 150 14.69 11.01 -3.21
N PHE A 151 14.23 10.22 -4.18
CA PHE A 151 13.40 9.04 -3.92
C PHE A 151 14.09 8.07 -2.95
N GLU A 152 15.34 7.70 -3.24
CA GLU A 152 16.14 6.85 -2.36
C GLU A 152 16.34 7.46 -0.97
N ASN A 153 16.56 8.78 -0.91
CA ASN A 153 16.71 9.48 0.36
C ASN A 153 15.43 9.41 1.19
N PHE A 154 14.25 9.64 0.60
CA PHE A 154 12.98 9.49 1.31
C PHE A 154 12.71 8.04 1.74
N VAL A 155 13.09 7.05 0.94
CA VAL A 155 13.01 5.63 1.35
C VAL A 155 13.92 5.36 2.55
N LYS A 156 15.16 5.86 2.54
CA LYS A 156 16.11 5.72 3.65
C LYS A 156 15.57 6.41 4.91
N LEU A 157 15.08 7.64 4.80
CA LEU A 157 14.47 8.40 5.90
C LEU A 157 13.22 7.69 6.44
N GLY A 158 12.37 7.18 5.56
CA GLY A 158 11.20 6.39 5.92
C GLY A 158 11.56 5.12 6.70
N TYR A 159 12.58 4.40 6.25
CA TYR A 159 13.10 3.21 6.92
C TYR A 159 13.69 3.50 8.30
N MET A 160 14.39 4.62 8.45
CA MET A 160 15.01 5.08 9.70
C MET A 160 14.00 5.63 10.70
N SER A 161 12.84 6.11 10.23
CA SER A 161 11.81 6.67 11.09
C SER A 161 11.18 5.60 11.97
N LYS A 162 11.19 5.83 13.28
CA LYS A 162 10.57 4.93 14.25
C LYS A 162 9.07 4.73 14.01
N TRP A 163 8.40 5.75 13.46
CA TRP A 163 6.94 5.83 13.40
C TRP A 163 6.36 5.67 11.98
N LEU A 164 7.21 5.47 10.97
CA LEU A 164 6.74 5.10 9.63
C LEU A 164 6.77 3.59 9.50
N HIS A 165 5.57 3.01 9.33
CA HIS A 165 5.34 1.57 9.37
C HIS A 165 5.41 0.94 7.97
N HIS A 166 5.19 1.74 6.93
CA HIS A 166 5.20 1.33 5.53
C HIS A 166 6.08 2.28 4.72
N SER A 167 6.83 1.77 3.74
CA SER A 167 7.80 2.58 2.97
C SER A 167 7.15 3.55 1.97
N GLY A 168 5.84 3.41 1.73
CA GLY A 168 5.10 4.18 0.73
C GLY A 168 5.16 3.53 -0.65
N GLY A 169 5.06 4.36 -1.69
CA GLY A 169 5.20 3.97 -3.08
C GLY A 169 5.97 5.05 -3.83
N THR A 170 5.28 5.91 -4.57
CA THR A 170 5.88 7.07 -5.25
C THR A 170 6.14 8.20 -4.24
N VAL A 171 7.15 8.06 -3.36
CA VAL A 171 7.43 9.06 -2.31
C VAL A 171 7.87 10.42 -2.86
N CYS A 172 8.35 10.44 -4.09
CA CYS A 172 8.40 11.57 -5.02
C CYS A 172 8.41 11.01 -6.45
N GLU A 173 8.19 11.83 -7.46
CA GLU A 173 8.28 11.44 -8.89
C GLU A 173 9.70 11.68 -9.41
N PRO A 174 10.55 10.65 -9.53
CA PRO A 174 11.98 10.80 -9.82
C PRO A 174 12.31 11.19 -11.27
#